data_AF-A0A4Q8QTB6-F1
#
_entry.id   AF-A0A4Q8QTB6-F1
#
_cell.length_a   1.000
_cell.length_b   1.000
_cell.length_c   1.000
_cell.angle_alpha   90.00
_cell.angle_beta   90.00
_cell.angle_gamma   90.00
#
_symmetry.space_group_name_H-M   'P 1'
#
loop_
_entity.id
_entity.type
_entity.pdbx_description
1 polymer ?
#
loop_
_entity_poly.entity_id
_entity_poly.type
_entity_poly.pdbx_seq_one_letter_code
_entity_poly.pdbx_strand_id
1 'polypeptide(L)'
;MTTEMITRCWLCGAVHTAASAIAEGSVIGPEPVPSDGDSTLCVSCGSWGIFAANTIDGLREPTPAEARQIRRNKLCQLTAEAWLQVRARKQ
;
A
#
# COMPACT_ATOMS: atom_id res chain seq x y z
N MET A 1 5.86 -18.60 -13.73
CA MET A 1 4.89 -18.81 -12.64
C MET A 1 4.81 -17.50 -11.88
N THR A 2 3.78 -16.70 -12.11
CA THR A 2 3.55 -15.46 -11.34
C THR A 2 2.93 -15.86 -10.02
N THR A 3 3.72 -15.89 -8.95
CA THR A 3 3.22 -16.10 -7.60
C THR A 3 2.27 -14.94 -7.28
N GLU A 4 0.97 -15.19 -7.25
CA GLU A 4 -0.01 -14.19 -6.83
C GLU A 4 0.29 -13.80 -5.38
N MET A 5 0.67 -12.55 -5.15
CA MET A 5 0.94 -12.03 -3.82
C MET A 5 -0.40 -11.77 -3.14
N ILE A 6 -0.86 -12.74 -2.35
CA ILE A 6 -2.05 -12.59 -1.52
C ILE A 6 -1.63 -11.85 -0.24
N THR A 7 -2.20 -10.67 -0.03
CA THR A 7 -2.02 -9.89 1.19
C THR A 7 -3.34 -9.66 1.89
N ARG A 8 -3.31 -9.52 3.22
CA ARG A 8 -4.47 -9.11 4.01
C ARG A 8 -4.17 -7.84 4.79
N CYS A 9 -5.06 -6.86 4.69
CA CYS A 9 -4.95 -5.61 5.43
C CYS A 9 -4.98 -5.89 6.95
N TRP A 10 -3.95 -5.45 7.65
CA TRP A 10 -3.80 -5.62 9.10
C TRP A 10 -4.90 -4.94 9.93
N LEU A 11 -5.58 -3.93 9.36
CA LEU A 11 -6.63 -3.17 10.07
C LEU A 11 -8.04 -3.68 9.75
N CYS A 12 -8.42 -3.74 8.47
CA CYS A 12 -9.80 -4.05 8.07
C CYS A 12 -10.00 -5.51 7.62
N GLY A 13 -8.93 -6.30 7.51
CA GLY A 13 -9.01 -7.70 7.08
C GLY A 13 -9.30 -7.92 5.59
N ALA A 14 -9.40 -6.87 4.78
CA ALA A 14 -9.58 -7.01 3.33
C ALA A 14 -8.41 -7.77 2.69
N VAL A 15 -8.72 -8.69 1.78
CA VAL A 15 -7.74 -9.49 1.04
C VAL A 15 -7.51 -8.88 -0.34
N HIS A 16 -6.25 -8.76 -0.73
CA HIS A 16 -5.82 -8.21 -2.01
C HIS A 16 -4.85 -9.18 -2.69
N THR A 17 -5.01 -9.36 -4.01
CA THR A 17 -4.16 -10.22 -4.85
C THR A 17 -3.20 -9.43 -5.73
N ALA A 18 -3.27 -8.10 -5.67
CA ALA A 18 -2.48 -7.19 -6.49
C ALA A 18 -2.10 -5.93 -5.71
N ALA A 19 -0.96 -5.37 -6.08
CA ALA A 19 -0.47 -4.06 -5.66
C ALA A 19 -0.04 -3.29 -6.91
N SER A 20 -0.11 -1.96 -6.87
CA SER A 20 0.41 -1.10 -7.92
C SER A 20 1.34 -0.06 -7.32
N ALA A 21 2.43 0.23 -8.03
CA ALA A 21 3.44 1.16 -7.57
C ALA A 21 3.04 2.62 -7.86
N ILE A 22 3.43 3.51 -6.96
CA ILE A 22 3.24 4.95 -7.14
C ILE A 22 4.60 5.54 -7.48
N ALA A 23 4.77 5.93 -8.73
CA ALA A 23 6.02 6.45 -9.25
C ALA A 23 5.86 7.88 -9.76
N GLU A 24 6.93 8.68 -9.65
CA GLU A 24 7.03 9.96 -10.34
C GLU A 24 7.46 9.73 -11.79
N GLY A 25 6.62 10.13 -12.74
CA GLY A 25 6.87 10.00 -14.18
C GLY A 25 6.37 8.70 -14.79
N SER A 26 6.59 8.55 -16.10
CA SER A 26 6.24 7.32 -16.83
C SER A 26 7.35 6.29 -16.66
N VAL A 27 7.14 5.31 -15.77
CA VAL A 27 8.01 4.14 -15.70
C VAL A 27 7.70 3.25 -16.91
N ILE A 28 8.60 3.22 -17.89
CA ILE A 28 8.55 2.25 -19.00
C ILE A 28 9.35 1.03 -18.56
N GLY A 29 8.66 0.02 -18.03
CA GLY A 29 9.26 -1.21 -17.52
C GLY A 29 8.25 -2.08 -16.79
N PRO A 30 8.63 -3.31 -16.38
CA PRO A 30 7.79 -4.13 -15.53
C PRO A 30 7.51 -3.42 -14.21
N GLU A 31 6.27 -3.52 -13.70
CA GLU A 31 5.95 -2.97 -12.37
C GLU A 31 6.88 -3.59 -11.33
N PRO A 32 7.52 -2.77 -10.47
CA PRO A 32 8.38 -3.31 -9.43
C PRO A 32 7.56 -4.18 -8.48
N VAL A 33 8.07 -5.38 -8.19
CA VAL A 33 7.49 -6.25 -7.17
C VAL A 33 7.70 -5.59 -5.81
N PRO A 34 6.68 -5.53 -4.94
CA PRO A 34 6.84 -4.99 -3.60
C PRO A 34 7.93 -5.71 -2.82
N SER A 35 8.76 -4.92 -2.14
CA SER A 35 9.83 -5.40 -1.27
C SER A 35 9.44 -5.31 0.20
N ASP A 36 10.04 -6.15 1.03
CA ASP A 36 9.88 -6.04 2.48
C ASP A 36 10.30 -4.65 2.97
N GLY A 37 9.43 -4.02 3.77
CA GLY A 37 9.59 -2.64 4.24
C GLY A 37 8.87 -1.60 3.39
N ASP A 38 8.39 -1.94 2.18
CA ASP A 38 7.63 -1.00 1.36
C ASP A 38 6.28 -0.66 2.01
N SER A 39 5.91 0.61 1.96
CA SER A 39 4.60 1.08 2.44
C SER A 39 3.53 0.94 1.37
N THR A 40 2.34 0.49 1.76
CA THR A 40 1.18 0.35 0.87
C THR A 40 -0.09 0.92 1.51
N LEU A 41 -1.01 1.40 0.68
CA LEU A 41 -2.32 1.91 1.09
C LEU A 41 -3.40 0.88 0.77
N CYS A 42 -4.16 0.44 1.77
CA CYS A 42 -5.31 -0.43 1.55
C CYS A 42 -6.42 0.35 0.83
N VAL A 43 -6.75 -0.06 -0.40
CA VAL A 43 -7.81 0.60 -1.20
C VAL A 43 -9.21 0.46 -0.61
N SER A 44 -9.44 -0.54 0.25
CA SER A 44 -10.74 -0.77 0.89
C SER A 44 -11.01 0.18 2.05
N CYS A 45 -10.02 0.42 2.92
CA CYS A 45 -10.23 1.19 4.16
C CYS A 45 -9.34 2.44 4.29
N GLY A 46 -8.34 2.62 3.43
CA GLY A 46 -7.43 3.77 3.45
C GLY A 46 -6.37 3.70 4.55
N SER A 47 -6.17 2.55 5.21
CA SER A 47 -5.06 2.37 6.16
C SER A 47 -3.75 2.07 5.45
N TRP A 48 -2.66 2.60 6.01
CA TRP A 48 -1.31 2.27 5.55
C TRP A 48 -0.82 0.99 6.22
N GLY A 49 -0.18 0.12 5.45
CA GLY A 49 0.50 -1.09 5.94
C GLY A 49 1.92 -1.17 5.37
N ILE A 50 2.73 -2.08 5.93
CA ILE A 50 4.09 -2.36 5.45
C ILE A 50 4.15 -3.80 4.94
N PHE A 51 4.73 -4.00 3.75
CA PHE A 51 5.05 -5.33 3.22
C PHE A 51 6.08 -6.03 4.11
N ALA A 52 5.76 -7.26 4.47
CA ALA A 52 6.60 -8.08 5.33
C ALA A 52 6.34 -9.56 5.03
N ALA A 53 7.20 -10.17 4.22
CA ALA A 53 7.10 -11.57 3.82
C ALA A 53 7.17 -12.56 5.00
N ASN A 54 7.70 -12.11 6.15
CA ASN A 54 7.73 -12.90 7.37
C ASN A 54 6.41 -12.90 8.15
N THR A 55 5.38 -12.16 7.72
CA THR A 55 4.05 -12.22 8.32
C THR A 55 3.12 -13.13 7.51
N ILE A 56 2.23 -13.84 8.22
CA ILE A 56 1.29 -14.79 7.61
C ILE A 56 0.40 -14.16 6.54
N ASP A 57 0.12 -12.86 6.69
CA ASP A 57 -0.78 -12.09 5.84
C ASP A 57 -0.03 -11.18 4.85
N GLY A 58 1.31 -11.25 4.81
CA GLY A 58 2.18 -10.47 3.92
C GLY A 58 2.26 -8.96 4.22
N LEU A 59 1.44 -8.47 5.16
CA LEU A 59 1.41 -7.10 5.63
C LEU A 59 1.48 -7.04 7.16
N ARG A 60 1.96 -5.92 7.67
CA ARG A 60 1.92 -5.57 9.10
C ARG A 60 1.55 -4.11 9.33
N GLU A 61 1.24 -3.81 10.58
CA GLU A 61 1.11 -2.43 11.05
C GLU A 61 2.46 -1.68 10.89
N PRO A 62 2.45 -0.42 10.42
CA PRO A 62 3.63 0.42 10.43
C PRO A 62 4.09 0.71 11.87
N THR A 63 5.39 0.60 12.12
CA THR A 63 5.98 1.09 13.36
C THR A 63 5.78 2.60 13.49
N PRO A 64 5.92 3.19 14.70
CA PRO A 64 5.83 4.63 14.87
C PRO A 64 6.82 5.43 14.01
N ALA A 65 7.99 4.86 13.69
CA ALA A 65 8.97 5.51 12.82
C ALA A 65 8.53 5.51 11.35
N GLU A 66 8.05 4.37 10.84
CA GLU A 66 7.52 4.24 9.49
C GLU A 66 6.26 5.10 9.29
N ALA A 67 5.36 5.11 10.27
CA ALA A 67 4.18 5.98 10.26
C ALA A 67 4.55 7.47 10.13
N ARG A 68 5.65 7.90 10.79
CA ARG A 68 6.17 9.26 10.63
C ARG A 68 6.77 9.50 9.24
N GLN A 69 7.46 8.51 8.67
CA GLN A 69 8.01 8.60 7.32
C GLN A 69 6.89 8.70 6.27
N ILE A 70 5.88 7.84 6.35
CA ILE A 70 4.69 7.84 5.49
C ILE A 70 4.01 9.21 5.54
N ARG A 71 3.80 9.77 6.74
CA ARG A 71 3.18 11.10 6.91
C ARG A 71 4.00 12.24 6.30
N ARG A 72 5.32 12.10 6.20
CA ARG A 72 6.23 13.11 5.63
C ARG A 72 6.46 12.93 4.13
N ASN A 73 6.19 11.74 3.59
CA ASN A 73 6.36 11.46 2.18
C ASN A 73 5.25 12.11 1.36
N LYS A 74 5.62 12.97 0.40
CA LYS A 74 4.66 13.73 -0.40
C LYS A 74 3.79 12.85 -1.28
N LEU A 75 4.33 11.78 -1.87
CA LEU A 75 3.56 10.83 -2.66
C LEU A 75 2.53 10.09 -1.80
N CYS A 76 2.89 9.70 -0.58
CA CYS A 76 1.95 9.09 0.35
C CYS A 76 0.80 10.04 0.70
N GLN A 77 1.09 11.33 0.96
CA GLN A 77 0.06 12.34 1.21
C GLN A 77 -0.89 12.48 0.01
N LEU A 78 -0.35 12.65 -1.20
CA LEU A 78 -1.14 12.79 -2.43
C LEU A 78 -1.99 11.55 -2.71
N THR A 79 -1.45 10.37 -2.43
CA THR A 79 -2.18 9.09 -2.58
C THR A 79 -3.36 9.01 -1.62
N ALA A 80 -3.15 9.37 -0.35
CA ALA A 80 -4.22 9.38 0.64
C ALA A 80 -5.32 10.39 0.27
N GLU A 81 -4.94 11.58 -0.21
CA GLU A 81 -5.87 12.60 -0.72
C GLU A 81 -6.66 12.07 -1.92
N ALA A 82 -6.00 11.44 -2.89
CA ALA A 82 -6.65 10.86 -4.06
C ALA A 82 -7.65 9.76 -3.66
N TRP A 83 -7.28 8.89 -2.73
CA TRP A 83 -8.19 7.87 -2.19
C TRP A 83 -9.44 8.48 -1.55
N LEU A 84 -9.25 9.52 -0.72
CA LEU A 84 -10.37 10.25 -0.10
C LEU A 84 -11.30 10.86 -1.14
N GLN A 85 -10.75 11.48 -2.19
CA GLN A 85 -11.54 12.06 -3.28
C GLN A 85 -12.33 11.00 -4.05
N VAL A 86 -11.72 9.86 -4.38
CA VAL A 86 -12.41 8.75 -5.06
C VAL A 86 -13.52 8.17 -4.19
N ARG A 87 -13.27 8.01 -2.89
CA ARG A 87 -14.29 7.52 -1.93
C ARG A 87 -15.46 8.49 -1.78
N ALA A 88 -15.20 9.80 -1.76
CA ALA A 88 -16.24 10.82 -1.67
C ALA A 88 -17.18 10.84 -2.88
N ARG A 89 -16.67 10.52 -4.09
CA ARG A 89 -17.47 10.44 -5.32
C ARG A 89 -18.36 9.20 -5.42
N LYS A 90 -18.13 8.19 -4.59
CA LYS A 90 -18.91 6.94 -4.55
C LYS A 90 -20.08 6.98 -3.56
N GLN A 91 -20.27 8.09 -2.86
CA GLN A 91 -21.42 8.38 -2.00
C GLN A 91 -22.45 9.17 -2.79
#